data_AF-A0A1Z4N8H2-F1
#
_entry.id   AF-A0A1Z4N8H2-F1
#
_cell.length_a   1.000
_cell.length_b   1.000
_cell.length_c   1.000
_cell.angle_alpha   90.00
_cell.angle_beta   90.00
_cell.angle_gamma   90.00
#
_symmetry.space_group_name_H-M   'P 1'
#
loop_
_entity.id
_entity.type
_entity.pdbx_description
1 polymer ?
#
loop_
_entity_poly.entity_id
_entity_poly.type
_entity_poly.pdbx_seq_one_letter_code
_entity_poly.pdbx_strand_id
1 'polypeptide(L)'
;MAITTADMMKMSPAELDELYQNSPVGEIPSGQGKGTVVFVTGFPERNLLASLVRLLAWQGKIFYRDQSFLLNSITILGLKLVKAKVYRGESLFSQGEAIILDYSQTSFIAQKIRDEIREVAPGVFLGQAYWAKTRVLCFALEF
;
A
#
# COMPACT_ATOMS: atom_id res chain seq x y z
N MET A 1 19.63 -9.84 9.18
CA MET A 1 18.74 -10.49 8.19
C MET A 1 17.78 -9.42 7.67
N ALA A 2 17.57 -9.33 6.36
CA ALA A 2 16.57 -8.44 5.80
C ALA A 2 15.18 -9.01 6.12
N ILE A 3 14.24 -8.15 6.51
CA ILE A 3 12.87 -8.56 6.78
C ILE A 3 12.14 -8.94 5.49
N THR A 4 11.39 -10.04 5.51
CA THR A 4 10.64 -10.52 4.35
C THR A 4 9.14 -10.36 4.54
N THR A 5 8.37 -10.47 3.45
CA THR A 5 6.90 -10.53 3.53
C THR A 5 6.40 -11.70 4.38
N ALA A 6 7.11 -12.83 4.35
CA ALA A 6 6.77 -13.99 5.17
C ALA A 6 6.96 -13.74 6.67
N ASP A 7 7.95 -12.91 7.05
CA ASP A 7 8.16 -12.50 8.43
C ASP A 7 7.06 -11.53 8.88
N MET A 8 6.74 -10.55 8.04
CA MET A 8 5.66 -9.58 8.31
C MET A 8 4.30 -10.26 8.51
N MET A 9 3.99 -11.34 7.77
CA MET A 9 2.74 -12.10 7.95
C MET A 9 2.63 -12.82 9.30
N LYS A 10 3.74 -13.00 10.02
CA LYS A 10 3.77 -13.61 11.35
C LYS A 10 3.76 -12.56 12.48
N MET A 11 3.98 -11.30 12.13
CA MET A 11 3.99 -10.19 13.09
C MET A 11 2.56 -9.84 13.53
N SER A 12 2.44 -9.49 14.80
CA SER A 12 1.26 -8.83 15.34
C SER A 12 1.09 -7.43 14.76
N PRO A 13 -0.12 -6.84 14.86
CA PRO A 13 -0.34 -5.47 14.39
C PRO A 13 0.58 -4.45 15.06
N ALA A 14 0.90 -4.62 16.35
CA ALA A 14 1.80 -3.73 17.07
C ALA A 14 3.24 -3.82 16.54
N GLU A 15 3.71 -5.02 16.19
CA GLU A 15 5.05 -5.21 15.60
C GLU A 15 5.14 -4.62 14.19
N LEU A 16 4.08 -4.74 13.38
CA LEU A 16 4.01 -4.07 12.07
C LEU A 16 4.01 -2.54 12.20
N ASP A 17 3.31 -2.02 13.20
CA ASP A 17 3.24 -0.60 13.50
C ASP A 17 4.61 -0.03 13.90
N GLU A 18 5.31 -0.72 14.81
CA GLU A 18 6.66 -0.37 15.22
C GLU A 18 7.66 -0.47 14.06
N LEU A 19 7.57 -1.52 13.26
CA LEU A 19 8.39 -1.70 12.06
C LEU A 19 8.20 -0.53 11.08
N TYR A 20 6.95 -0.16 10.79
CA TYR A 20 6.66 0.94 9.88
C TYR A 20 7.22 2.28 10.41
N GLN A 21 7.02 2.58 11.69
CA GLN A 21 7.46 3.83 12.28
C GLN A 21 8.98 4.01 12.24
N ASN A 22 9.72 2.92 12.49
CA ASN A 22 11.18 2.92 12.51
C ASN A 22 11.82 2.76 11.12
N SER A 23 11.02 2.53 10.09
CA SER A 23 11.53 2.34 8.73
C SER A 23 11.77 3.67 8.01
N PRO A 24 12.83 3.77 7.19
CA PRO A 24 13.05 4.94 6.35
C PRO A 24 11.96 5.09 5.28
N VAL A 25 11.84 6.31 4.75
CA VAL A 25 10.95 6.57 3.60
C VAL A 25 11.36 5.73 2.39
N GLY A 26 12.67 5.52 2.21
CA GLY A 26 13.24 4.86 1.05
C GLY A 26 13.15 5.70 -0.22
N GLU A 27 13.45 5.08 -1.35
CA GLU A 27 13.21 5.64 -2.68
C GLU A 27 11.85 5.21 -3.21
N ILE A 28 11.20 6.09 -4.00
CA ILE A 28 9.95 5.72 -4.69
C ILE A 28 10.22 4.48 -5.55
N PRO A 29 9.49 3.36 -5.42
CA PRO A 29 9.77 2.17 -6.23
C PRO A 29 9.66 2.44 -7.74
N SER A 30 10.24 1.55 -8.54
CA SER A 30 10.10 1.58 -9.99
C SER A 30 9.97 0.17 -10.54
N GLY A 31 9.17 -0.01 -11.59
CA GLY A 31 8.94 -1.31 -12.20
C GLY A 31 7.77 -2.07 -11.59
N GLN A 32 7.68 -3.36 -11.88
CA GLN A 32 6.58 -4.23 -11.46
C GLN A 32 6.87 -4.79 -10.07
N GLY A 33 5.99 -4.50 -9.12
CA GLY A 33 6.03 -5.05 -7.77
C GLY A 33 4.81 -5.92 -7.46
N LYS A 34 4.99 -6.85 -6.53
CA LYS A 34 3.95 -7.74 -6.00
C LYS A 34 3.40 -7.19 -4.70
N GLY A 35 2.07 -7.02 -4.63
CA GLY A 35 1.38 -6.64 -3.40
C GLY A 35 0.86 -7.84 -2.63
N THR A 36 1.10 -7.86 -1.31
CA THR A 36 0.60 -8.90 -0.42
C THR A 36 -0.09 -8.25 0.78
N VAL A 37 -1.35 -8.56 1.03
CA VAL A 37 -2.03 -8.08 2.26
C VAL A 37 -1.48 -8.86 3.44
N VAL A 38 -0.95 -8.14 4.44
CA VAL A 38 -0.31 -8.72 5.63
C VAL A 38 -1.27 -8.71 6.81
N PHE A 39 -2.02 -7.64 6.97
CA PHE A 39 -2.97 -7.48 8.07
C PHE A 39 -4.18 -6.69 7.62
N VAL A 40 -5.36 -7.00 8.15
CA VAL A 40 -6.60 -6.26 7.91
C VAL A 40 -7.15 -5.82 9.26
N THR A 41 -7.35 -4.51 9.45
CA THR A 41 -8.09 -4.01 10.61
C THR A 41 -9.57 -4.28 10.41
N GLY A 42 -10.28 -4.78 11.43
CA GLY A 42 -11.69 -5.16 11.32
C GLY A 42 -12.56 -4.02 10.78
N PHE A 43 -13.16 -4.23 9.62
CA PHE A 43 -14.28 -3.43 9.13
C PHE A 43 -15.59 -4.03 9.61
N PRO A 44 -16.57 -3.20 10.01
CA PRO A 44 -17.92 -3.70 10.28
C PRO A 44 -18.60 -4.28 9.04
N GLU A 45 -18.20 -3.88 7.83
CA GLU A 45 -18.82 -4.31 6.57
C GLU A 45 -17.91 -5.21 5.71
N ARG A 46 -18.31 -6.48 5.56
CA ARG A 46 -17.60 -7.53 4.80
C ARG A 46 -17.45 -7.22 3.30
N ASN A 47 -18.41 -6.50 2.71
CA ASN A 47 -18.40 -6.17 1.27
C ASN A 47 -17.34 -5.10 0.94
N LEU A 48 -17.10 -4.17 1.86
CA LEU A 48 -16.08 -3.15 1.71
C LEU A 48 -14.68 -3.75 1.83
N LEU A 49 -14.50 -4.65 2.79
CA LEU A 49 -13.26 -5.41 2.94
C LEU A 49 -12.92 -6.20 1.67
N ALA A 50 -13.89 -6.94 1.11
CA ALA A 50 -13.67 -7.68 -0.13
C ALA A 50 -13.27 -6.74 -1.28
N SER A 51 -13.85 -5.54 -1.35
CA SER A 51 -13.53 -4.54 -2.37
C SER A 51 -12.12 -3.97 -2.19
N LEU A 52 -11.70 -3.70 -0.96
CA LEU A 52 -10.34 -3.24 -0.63
C LEU A 52 -9.27 -4.28 -0.91
N VAL A 53 -9.51 -5.53 -0.48
CA VAL A 53 -8.63 -6.65 -0.81
C VAL A 53 -8.58 -6.83 -2.32
N ARG A 54 -9.70 -6.78 -3.05
CA ARG A 54 -9.69 -6.85 -4.52
C ARG A 54 -8.90 -5.71 -5.17
N LEU A 55 -9.05 -4.49 -4.64
CA LEU A 55 -8.39 -3.31 -5.20
C LEU A 55 -6.88 -3.36 -4.97
N LEU A 56 -6.43 -3.84 -3.82
CA LEU A 56 -5.02 -3.79 -3.42
C LEU A 56 -4.26 -5.11 -3.62
N ALA A 57 -4.97 -6.24 -3.73
CA ALA A 57 -4.33 -7.54 -3.76
C ALA A 57 -3.80 -7.91 -5.15
N TRP A 58 -4.57 -8.01 -6.24
CA TRP A 58 -4.14 -8.94 -7.32
C TRP A 58 -4.12 -8.41 -8.76
N GLN A 59 -2.90 -8.04 -9.18
CA GLN A 59 -2.12 -8.63 -10.30
C GLN A 59 -0.70 -8.04 -10.46
N GLY A 60 -0.37 -7.04 -9.66
CA GLY A 60 0.91 -6.34 -9.69
C GLY A 60 0.69 -4.83 -9.68
N LYS A 61 1.58 -4.11 -9.00
CA LYS A 61 1.64 -2.65 -9.04
C LYS A 61 2.82 -2.26 -9.90
N ILE A 62 2.59 -1.51 -10.97
CA ILE A 62 3.68 -1.01 -11.83
C ILE A 62 3.92 0.46 -11.45
N PHE A 63 5.11 0.75 -10.94
CA PHE A 63 5.52 2.09 -10.55
C PHE A 63 6.31 2.77 -11.66
N TYR A 64 5.83 3.94 -12.07
CA TYR A 64 6.49 4.83 -13.00
C TYR A 64 7.07 6.01 -12.21
N ARG A 65 8.22 5.79 -11.57
CA ARG A 65 8.93 6.79 -10.76
C ARG A 65 9.08 8.12 -11.49
N ASP A 66 9.56 8.10 -12.74
CA ASP A 66 9.83 9.31 -13.53
C ASP A 66 8.56 10.09 -13.89
N GLN A 67 7.40 9.43 -13.85
CA GLN A 67 6.10 10.03 -14.19
C GLN A 67 5.22 10.25 -12.94
N SER A 68 5.73 9.94 -11.75
CA SER A 68 5.05 10.10 -10.46
C SER A 68 3.66 9.46 -10.40
N PHE A 69 3.50 8.26 -10.97
CA PHE A 69 2.28 7.48 -10.83
C PHE A 69 2.54 5.98 -10.74
N LEU A 70 1.54 5.26 -10.22
CA LEU A 70 1.47 3.81 -10.24
C LEU A 70 0.22 3.36 -10.99
N LEU A 71 0.33 2.21 -11.62
CA LEU A 71 -0.81 1.48 -12.17
C LEU A 71 -1.00 0.21 -11.36
N ASN A 72 -2.16 0.08 -10.73
CA ASN A 72 -2.55 -1.10 -10.00
C ASN A 72 -3.43 -1.96 -10.91
N SER A 73 -2.99 -3.18 -11.23
CA SER A 73 -3.75 -4.10 -12.08
C SER A 73 -4.75 -4.90 -11.24
N ILE A 74 -6.03 -4.84 -11.62
CA ILE A 74 -7.11 -5.59 -10.98
C ILE A 74 -7.74 -6.52 -12.02
N THR A 75 -7.75 -7.82 -11.74
CA THR A 75 -7.99 -8.89 -12.75
C THR A 75 -9.41 -9.44 -12.81
N ILE A 76 -10.46 -8.70 -12.46
CA ILE A 76 -11.82 -9.26 -12.51
C ILE A 76 -12.52 -8.80 -13.80
N LEU A 77 -12.60 -9.72 -14.77
CA LEU A 77 -13.49 -9.64 -15.95
C LEU A 77 -13.33 -8.39 -16.82
N GLY A 78 -12.07 -8.00 -17.07
CA GLY A 78 -11.67 -6.86 -17.89
C GLY A 78 -10.60 -6.07 -17.16
N LEU A 79 -9.37 -6.06 -17.69
CA LEU A 79 -8.22 -5.39 -17.09
C LEU A 79 -8.56 -3.95 -16.68
N LYS A 80 -8.75 -3.70 -15.38
CA LYS A 80 -8.89 -2.35 -14.84
C LYS A 80 -7.57 -1.95 -14.22
N LEU A 81 -6.87 -1.04 -14.89
CA LEU A 81 -5.69 -0.36 -14.36
C LEU A 81 -6.18 0.86 -13.58
N VAL A 82 -5.97 0.86 -12.27
CA VAL A 82 -6.29 1.99 -11.41
C VAL A 82 -5.02 2.84 -11.26
N LYS A 83 -5.09 4.11 -11.68
CA LYS A 83 -3.96 5.02 -11.65
C LYS A 83 -3.92 5.78 -10.32
N ALA A 84 -2.83 5.65 -9.56
CA ALA A 84 -2.59 6.48 -8.39
C ALA A 84 -1.41 7.42 -8.64
N LYS A 85 -1.48 8.63 -8.10
CA LYS A 85 -0.31 9.51 -8.04
C LYS A 85 0.64 9.01 -6.96
N VAL A 86 1.93 9.13 -7.22
CA VAL A 86 3.00 8.72 -6.31
C VAL A 86 3.86 9.93 -6.01
N TYR A 87 4.00 10.28 -4.73
CA TYR A 87 4.81 11.42 -4.28
C TYR A 87 5.25 11.22 -2.83
N ARG A 88 6.26 11.99 -2.39
CA ARG A 88 6.62 12.07 -0.97
C ARG A 88 5.71 13.09 -0.29
N GLY A 89 5.16 12.74 0.87
CA GLY A 89 4.29 13.62 1.64
C GLY A 89 4.22 13.20 3.11
N GLU A 90 3.58 14.02 3.94
CA GLU A 90 3.44 13.78 5.37
C GLU A 90 2.70 12.47 5.67
N SER A 91 3.28 11.61 6.51
CA SER A 91 2.67 10.34 6.92
C SER A 91 1.48 10.58 7.87
N LEU A 92 0.42 9.79 7.71
CA LEU A 92 -0.73 9.79 8.63
C LEU A 92 -0.46 8.98 9.91
N PHE A 93 0.57 8.13 9.91
CA PHE A 93 0.84 7.19 11.00
C PHE A 93 2.12 7.48 11.77
N SER A 94 3.19 7.77 11.05
CA SER A 94 4.50 8.02 11.61
C SER A 94 4.82 9.50 11.52
N GLN A 95 5.78 9.96 12.31
CA GLN A 95 6.31 11.31 12.14
C GLN A 95 7.16 11.38 10.86
N GLY A 96 7.07 12.52 10.17
CA GLY A 96 7.83 12.80 8.95
C GLY A 96 7.15 12.33 7.67
N GLU A 97 7.95 12.19 6.62
CA GLU A 97 7.44 11.87 5.28
C GLU A 97 7.19 10.37 5.08
N ALA A 98 6.40 10.02 4.08
CA ALA A 98 6.22 8.69 3.53
C ALA A 98 5.99 8.81 2.01
N ILE A 99 6.11 7.68 1.31
CA ILE A 99 5.72 7.63 -0.11
C ILE A 99 4.21 7.42 -0.15
N ILE A 100 3.49 8.39 -0.67
CA ILE A 100 2.02 8.42 -0.74
C ILE A 100 1.57 7.87 -2.08
N LEU A 101 0.59 6.96 -2.03
CA LEU A 101 -0.14 6.43 -3.18
C LEU A 101 -1.57 6.98 -3.14
N ASP A 102 -1.83 7.98 -3.98
CA ASP A 102 -3.09 8.73 -3.98
C ASP A 102 -3.99 8.28 -5.13
N TYR A 103 -5.06 7.55 -4.80
CA TYR A 103 -6.03 7.02 -5.75
C TYR A 103 -7.19 7.98 -6.02
N SER A 104 -7.14 9.20 -5.50
CA SER A 104 -8.29 10.08 -5.47
C SER A 104 -8.83 10.46 -6.85
N GLN A 105 -8.01 10.32 -7.88
CA GLN A 105 -8.32 10.72 -9.24
C GLN A 105 -8.98 9.62 -10.08
N THR A 106 -9.16 8.40 -9.55
CA THR A 106 -9.65 7.27 -10.37
C THR A 106 -11.17 7.06 -10.33
N SER A 107 -11.83 7.26 -9.18
CA SER A 107 -13.27 6.97 -9.03
C SER A 107 -13.83 7.63 -7.76
N PHE A 108 -15.15 7.83 -7.69
CA PHE A 108 -15.86 8.35 -6.51
C PHE A 108 -15.61 7.52 -5.23
N ILE A 109 -15.36 6.22 -5.40
CA ILE A 109 -14.99 5.31 -4.29
C ILE A 109 -13.50 5.44 -3.96
N ALA A 110 -12.65 5.58 -4.99
CA ALA A 110 -11.20 5.69 -4.84
C ALA A 110 -10.73 7.06 -4.32
N GLN A 111 -11.59 8.10 -4.38
CA GLN A 111 -11.40 9.41 -3.74
C GLN A 111 -11.04 9.35 -2.26
N LYS A 112 -11.46 8.28 -1.58
CA LYS A 112 -11.20 8.10 -0.16
C LYS A 112 -9.99 7.21 0.10
N ILE A 113 -9.38 6.61 -0.92
CA ILE A 113 -8.28 5.66 -0.73
C ILE A 113 -6.97 6.40 -0.85
N ARG A 114 -6.19 6.34 0.24
CA ARG A 114 -4.83 6.83 0.32
C ARG A 114 -3.99 5.74 0.94
N ASP A 115 -2.96 5.30 0.25
CA ASP A 115 -1.96 4.44 0.87
C ASP A 115 -0.69 5.23 1.15
N GLU A 116 0.09 4.75 2.09
CA GLU A 116 1.46 5.20 2.31
C GLU A 116 2.37 4.00 2.52
N ILE A 117 3.61 4.10 2.03
CA ILE A 117 4.60 3.02 2.09
C ILE A 117 5.94 3.54 2.62
N ARG A 118 6.65 2.66 3.31
CA ARG A 118 8.03 2.84 3.79
C ARG A 118 8.88 1.62 3.47
N GLU A 119 10.16 1.84 3.24
CA GLU A 119 11.10 0.77 2.87
C GLU A 119 11.59 0.06 4.14
N VAL A 120 11.25 -1.22 4.29
CA VAL A 120 11.62 -2.03 5.46
C VAL A 120 12.88 -2.87 5.19
N ALA A 121 13.15 -3.15 3.91
CA ALA A 121 14.36 -3.78 3.41
C ALA A 121 14.55 -3.40 1.93
N PRO A 122 15.75 -3.58 1.34
CA PRO A 122 15.99 -3.26 -0.06
C PRO A 122 14.95 -3.91 -0.98
N GLY A 123 14.15 -3.10 -1.67
CA GLY A 123 13.09 -3.58 -2.58
C GLY A 123 11.83 -4.11 -1.89
N VAL A 124 11.74 -4.05 -0.56
CA VAL A 124 10.60 -4.49 0.24
C VAL A 124 10.03 -3.31 1.02
N PHE A 125 8.74 -3.05 0.81
CA PHE A 125 8.04 -1.94 1.44
C PHE A 125 6.89 -2.46 2.29
N LEU A 126 6.72 -1.86 3.46
CA LEU A 126 5.51 -2.00 4.26
C LEU A 126 4.61 -0.80 3.98
N GLY A 127 3.36 -1.11 3.65
CA GLY A 127 2.33 -0.16 3.30
C GLY A 127 1.16 -0.21 4.26
N GLN A 128 0.57 0.96 4.49
CA GLN A 128 -0.66 1.15 5.23
C GLN A 128 -1.68 1.78 4.31
N ALA A 129 -2.86 1.17 4.20
CA ALA A 129 -3.95 1.70 3.40
C ALA A 129 -4.96 2.41 4.31
N TYR A 130 -5.44 3.55 3.86
CA TYR A 130 -6.43 4.38 4.55
C TYR A 130 -7.66 4.56 3.68
N TRP A 131 -8.81 4.53 4.33
CA TRP A 131 -10.08 4.96 3.77
C TRP A 131 -10.53 6.22 4.51
N ALA A 132 -10.53 7.34 3.80
CA ALA A 132 -10.66 8.69 4.33
C ALA A 132 -9.58 8.99 5.38
N LYS A 133 -9.86 8.71 6.66
CA LYS A 133 -8.93 8.90 7.78
C LYS A 133 -8.76 7.64 8.63
N THR A 134 -9.44 6.55 8.26
CA THR A 134 -9.41 5.30 9.02
C THR A 134 -8.45 4.36 8.33
N ARG A 135 -7.43 3.88 9.07
CA ARG A 135 -6.54 2.82 8.58
C ARG A 135 -7.34 1.54 8.37
N VAL A 136 -7.13 0.86 7.24
CA VAL A 136 -7.97 -0.26 6.83
C VAL A 136 -7.26 -1.60 6.76
N LEU A 137 -5.98 -1.58 6.37
CA LEU A 137 -5.14 -2.76 6.27
C LEU A 137 -3.67 -2.35 6.17
N CYS A 138 -2.79 -3.32 6.40
CA CYS A 138 -1.38 -3.25 6.07
C CYS A 138 -1.06 -4.25 4.96
N PHE A 139 -0.15 -3.89 4.07
CA PHE A 139 0.30 -4.70 2.95
C PHE A 139 1.80 -4.59 2.75
N ALA A 140 2.42 -5.60 2.17
CA ALA A 140 3.79 -5.58 1.72
C ALA A 140 3.85 -5.34 0.20
N LEU A 141 4.89 -4.64 -0.27
CA LEU A 141 5.27 -4.60 -1.68
C LEU A 141 6.68 -5.16 -1.84
N GLU A 142 6.86 -6.01 -2.84
CA GLU A 142 8.16 -6.59 -3.21
C GLU A 142 8.44 -6.26 -4.68
N PHE A 143 9.64 -5.76 -4.98
CA PHE A 143 10.12 -5.38 -6.32
C PHE A 143 11.32 -6.21 -6.76
#